data_AF-A0A8J4XDK5-F1
#
_entry.id   AF-A0A8J4XDK5-F1
#
_cell.length_a   1.000
_cell.length_b   1.000
_cell.length_c   1.000
_cell.angle_alpha   90.00
_cell.angle_beta   90.00
_cell.angle_gamma   90.00
#
_symmetry.space_group_name_H-M   'P 1'
#
loop_
_entity.id
_entity.type
_entity.pdbx_description
1 polymer ?
#
loop_
_entity_poly.entity_id
_entity_poly.type
_entity_poly.pdbx_seq_one_letter_code
_entity_poly.pdbx_strand_id
1 'polypeptide(L)'
;LLQMQTKYKEIIQDRENELQKLKTASESYKEYIQTIIQEGDRIFTEFIKSIERKHDELTWLIRSQAEAAVSRADEIIKKMKQEIAELRRKDTQMQELLHSKNNLHFLQSFQSVSAAHGFADFRTINYGSSLAFGNVLKTLSELRDQLETYINNEFKKISNQDVLFSFAPDSPSSFTFADLVKSSGGISFIKK
;
A
#
# COMPACT_ATOMS: atom_id res chain seq x y z
N LEU A 1 53.29 -33.42 -47.68
CA LEU A 1 53.15 -31.96 -47.47
C LEU A 1 51.78 -31.44 -47.93
N LEU A 2 51.40 -31.62 -49.20
CA LEU A 2 50.11 -31.15 -49.76
C LEU A 2 48.87 -31.72 -49.03
N GLN A 3 48.87 -33.02 -48.70
CA GLN A 3 47.80 -33.65 -47.92
C GLN A 3 47.62 -33.04 -46.52
N MET A 4 48.71 -32.68 -45.84
CA MET A 4 48.61 -31.99 -44.54
C MET A 4 48.03 -30.59 -44.70
N GLN A 5 48.42 -29.87 -45.76
CA GLN A 5 47.87 -28.54 -46.04
C GLN A 5 46.36 -28.59 -46.28
N THR A 6 45.86 -29.58 -47.02
CA THR A 6 44.41 -29.77 -47.22
C THR A 6 43.70 -30.07 -45.90
N LYS A 7 44.24 -31.00 -45.09
CA LYS A 7 43.66 -31.33 -43.78
C LYS A 7 43.60 -30.12 -42.85
N TYR A 8 44.63 -29.27 -42.84
CA TYR A 8 44.59 -28.05 -42.04
C TYR A 8 43.54 -27.05 -42.53
N LYS A 9 43.34 -26.91 -43.85
CA LYS A 9 42.28 -26.04 -44.39
C LYS A 9 40.89 -26.51 -43.96
N GLU A 10 40.62 -27.80 -43.99
CA GLU A 10 39.35 -28.37 -43.52
C GLU A 10 39.12 -28.08 -42.03
N ILE A 11 40.13 -28.34 -41.18
CA ILE A 11 40.05 -28.07 -39.74
C ILE A 11 39.84 -26.57 -39.47
N ILE A 12 40.53 -25.69 -40.20
CA ILE A 12 40.36 -24.24 -40.05
C ILE A 12 38.91 -23.85 -40.40
N GLN A 13 38.37 -24.33 -41.51
CA GLN A 13 37.00 -24.04 -41.92
C GLN A 13 35.97 -24.52 -40.89
N ASP A 14 36.17 -25.72 -40.34
CA ASP A 14 35.31 -26.26 -39.28
C ASP A 14 35.35 -25.39 -38.02
N ARG A 15 36.55 -24.96 -37.60
CA ARG A 15 36.72 -24.07 -36.44
C ARG A 15 36.13 -22.69 -36.67
N GLU A 16 36.24 -22.13 -37.87
CA GLU A 16 35.59 -20.87 -38.22
C GLU A 16 34.05 -20.98 -38.16
N ASN A 17 33.50 -22.10 -38.65
CA ASN A 17 32.06 -22.39 -38.56
C ASN A 17 31.58 -22.54 -37.11
N GLU A 18 32.32 -23.29 -36.28
CA GLU A 18 32.03 -23.42 -34.85
C GLU A 18 32.09 -22.07 -34.13
N LEU A 19 33.10 -21.25 -34.41
CA LEU A 19 33.25 -19.91 -33.85
C LEU A 19 32.05 -19.03 -34.20
N GLN A 20 31.57 -19.08 -35.44
CA GLN A 20 30.42 -18.29 -35.86
C GLN A 20 29.13 -18.72 -35.15
N LYS A 21 28.89 -20.04 -35.01
CA LYS A 21 27.76 -20.57 -34.24
C LYS A 21 27.81 -20.12 -32.78
N LEU A 22 28.99 -20.15 -32.18
CA LEU A 22 29.20 -19.72 -30.79
C LEU A 22 28.89 -18.24 -30.61
N LYS A 23 29.33 -17.37 -31.53
CA LYS A 23 29.04 -15.93 -31.49
C LYS A 23 27.53 -15.67 -31.55
N THR A 24 26.84 -16.28 -32.51
CA THR A 24 25.38 -16.12 -32.64
C THR A 24 24.64 -16.63 -31.40
N ALA A 25 25.02 -17.78 -30.85
CA ALA A 25 24.41 -18.30 -29.63
C ALA A 25 24.63 -17.37 -28.42
N SER A 26 25.83 -16.77 -28.32
CA SER A 26 26.15 -15.78 -27.27
C SER A 26 25.32 -14.50 -27.39
N GLU A 27 25.14 -13.99 -28.62
CA GLU A 27 24.32 -12.80 -28.89
C GLU A 27 22.83 -13.05 -28.58
N SER A 28 22.27 -14.15 -29.08
CA SER A 28 20.87 -14.51 -28.79
C SER A 28 20.64 -14.71 -27.29
N TYR A 29 21.62 -15.25 -26.56
CA TYR A 29 21.52 -15.35 -25.11
C TYR A 29 21.49 -13.99 -24.41
N LYS A 30 22.35 -13.06 -24.83
CA LYS A 30 22.37 -11.70 -24.29
C LYS A 30 21.01 -11.01 -24.48
N GLU A 31 20.41 -11.16 -25.66
CA GLU A 31 19.07 -10.65 -25.96
C GLU A 31 17.99 -11.31 -25.08
N TYR A 32 18.09 -12.63 -24.88
CA TYR A 32 17.17 -13.38 -24.02
C TYR A 32 17.22 -12.89 -22.56
N ILE A 33 18.43 -12.71 -21.99
CA ILE A 33 18.59 -12.16 -20.64
C ILE A 33 18.03 -10.76 -20.54
N GLN A 34 18.29 -9.90 -21.53
CA GLN A 34 17.75 -8.55 -21.54
C GLN A 34 16.21 -8.56 -21.55
N THR A 35 15.61 -9.50 -22.28
CA THR A 35 14.15 -9.68 -22.33
C THR A 35 13.61 -10.13 -20.97
N ILE A 36 14.26 -11.07 -20.29
CA ILE A 36 13.87 -11.49 -18.94
C ILE A 36 13.92 -10.31 -17.96
N ILE A 37 14.99 -9.50 -18.01
CA ILE A 37 15.14 -8.34 -17.13
C ILE A 37 13.99 -7.35 -17.36
N GLN A 38 13.70 -7.02 -18.63
CA GLN A 38 12.62 -6.10 -18.98
C GLN A 38 11.24 -6.61 -18.52
N GLU A 39 10.99 -7.90 -18.67
CA GLU A 39 9.73 -8.49 -18.22
C GLU A 39 9.64 -8.53 -16.69
N GLY A 40 10.75 -8.79 -16.01
CA GLY A 40 10.85 -8.65 -14.56
C GLY A 40 10.54 -7.23 -14.10
N ASP A 41 11.14 -6.21 -14.72
CA ASP A 41 10.89 -4.80 -14.45
C ASP A 41 9.42 -4.44 -14.63
N ARG A 42 8.77 -4.96 -15.68
CA ARG A 42 7.34 -4.77 -15.93
C ARG A 42 6.49 -5.35 -14.80
N ILE A 43 6.76 -6.58 -14.38
CA ILE A 43 6.04 -7.27 -13.30
C ILE A 43 6.19 -6.51 -11.98
N PHE A 44 7.40 -6.11 -11.60
CA PHE A 44 7.62 -5.33 -10.38
C PHE A 44 6.92 -3.98 -10.42
N THR A 45 6.98 -3.29 -11.56
CA THR A 45 6.28 -2.00 -11.75
C THR A 45 4.77 -2.14 -11.54
N GLU A 46 4.15 -3.18 -12.10
CA GLU A 46 2.72 -3.45 -11.92
C GLU A 46 2.37 -3.77 -10.46
N PHE A 47 3.23 -4.53 -9.78
CA PHE A 47 3.05 -4.87 -8.37
C PHE A 47 3.14 -3.63 -7.46
N ILE A 48 4.15 -2.78 -7.66
CA ILE A 48 4.31 -1.52 -6.92
C ILE A 48 3.08 -0.63 -7.11
N LYS A 49 2.62 -0.44 -8.35
CA LYS A 49 1.40 0.33 -8.65
C LYS A 49 0.15 -0.24 -7.99
N SER A 50 0.08 -1.56 -7.78
CA SER A 50 -1.01 -2.19 -7.06
C SER A 50 -1.00 -1.81 -5.58
N ILE A 51 0.18 -1.84 -4.95
CA ILE A 51 0.37 -1.44 -3.55
C ILE A 51 0.05 0.05 -3.36
N GLU A 52 0.54 0.92 -4.25
CA GLU A 52 0.26 2.37 -4.21
C GLU A 52 -1.24 2.64 -4.29
N ARG A 53 -1.97 1.99 -5.20
CA ARG A 53 -3.44 2.11 -5.28
C ARG A 53 -4.13 1.72 -3.99
N LYS A 54 -3.67 0.64 -3.32
CA LYS A 54 -4.25 0.19 -2.04
C LYS A 54 -3.95 1.15 -0.90
N HIS A 55 -2.76 1.74 -0.89
CA HIS A 55 -2.41 2.81 0.03
C HIS A 55 -3.34 4.04 -0.13
N ASP A 56 -3.60 4.44 -1.37
CA ASP A 56 -4.47 5.59 -1.66
C ASP A 56 -5.93 5.31 -1.27
N GLU A 57 -6.43 4.10 -1.55
CA GLU A 57 -7.77 3.65 -1.16
C GLU A 57 -7.94 3.70 0.37
N LEU A 58 -6.97 3.19 1.13
CA LEU A 58 -7.00 3.23 2.59
C LEU A 58 -6.97 4.67 3.12
N THR A 59 -6.09 5.50 2.55
CA THR A 59 -5.97 6.91 2.94
C THR A 59 -7.28 7.66 2.70
N TRP A 60 -7.91 7.42 1.55
CA TRP A 60 -9.21 7.98 1.22
C TRP A 60 -10.30 7.53 2.18
N LEU A 61 -10.35 6.24 2.53
CA LEU A 61 -11.32 5.69 3.48
C LEU A 61 -11.19 6.35 4.86
N ILE A 62 -9.97 6.46 5.38
CA ILE A 62 -9.68 7.08 6.68
C ILE A 62 -10.14 8.54 6.68
N ARG A 63 -9.78 9.30 5.64
CA ARG A 63 -10.16 10.73 5.52
C ARG A 63 -11.67 10.89 5.45
N SER A 64 -12.34 10.08 4.65
CA SER A 64 -13.80 10.14 4.47
C SER A 64 -14.54 9.82 5.77
N GLN A 65 -14.05 8.84 6.54
CA GLN A 65 -14.63 8.51 7.84
C GLN A 65 -14.39 9.62 8.87
N ALA A 66 -13.20 10.22 8.87
CA ALA A 66 -12.88 11.35 9.74
C ALA A 66 -13.76 12.57 9.42
N GLU A 67 -13.90 12.92 8.14
CA GLU A 67 -14.73 14.04 7.68
C GLU A 67 -16.21 13.84 8.03
N ALA A 68 -16.75 12.63 7.84
CA ALA A 68 -18.11 12.30 8.23
C ALA A 68 -18.32 12.39 9.76
N ALA A 69 -17.32 11.98 10.55
CA ALA A 69 -17.37 12.09 12.01
C ALA A 69 -17.35 13.56 12.47
N VAL A 70 -16.46 14.37 11.89
CA VAL A 70 -16.37 15.82 12.16
C VAL A 70 -17.66 16.53 11.77
N SER A 71 -18.20 16.26 10.58
CA SER A 71 -19.45 16.87 10.11
C SER A 71 -20.63 16.59 11.04
N ARG A 72 -20.75 15.34 11.54
CA ARG A 72 -21.78 15.00 12.54
C ARG A 72 -21.55 15.73 13.86
N ALA A 73 -20.31 15.83 14.32
CA ALA A 73 -19.97 16.58 15.53
C ALA A 73 -20.34 18.06 15.40
N ASP A 74 -20.04 18.69 14.26
CA ASP A 74 -20.38 20.08 13.99
C ASP A 74 -21.90 20.33 13.97
N GLU A 75 -22.67 19.40 13.40
CA GLU A 75 -24.14 19.48 13.43
C GLU A 75 -24.68 19.42 14.88
N ILE A 76 -24.14 18.52 15.69
CA ILE A 76 -24.50 18.40 17.11
C ILE A 76 -24.12 19.68 17.87
N ILE A 77 -22.90 20.18 17.68
CA ILE A 77 -22.43 21.43 18.28
C ILE A 77 -23.36 22.59 17.92
N LYS A 78 -23.80 22.68 16.66
CA LYS A 78 -24.75 23.70 16.20
C LYS A 78 -26.10 23.59 16.91
N LYS A 79 -26.66 22.38 17.03
CA LYS A 79 -27.91 22.14 17.76
C LYS A 79 -27.78 22.50 19.24
N MET A 80 -26.69 22.10 19.89
CA MET A 80 -26.42 22.45 21.29
C MET A 80 -26.28 23.97 21.51
N LYS A 81 -25.61 24.68 20.59
CA LYS A 81 -25.52 26.15 20.66
C LYS A 81 -26.89 26.83 20.59
N GLN A 82 -27.78 26.33 19.71
CA GLN A 82 -29.15 26.83 19.59
C GLN A 82 -29.96 26.55 20.86
N GLU A 83 -29.87 25.34 21.39
CA GLU A 83 -30.55 24.95 22.62
C GLU A 83 -30.10 25.80 23.83
N ILE A 84 -28.79 26.02 23.99
CA ILE A 84 -28.25 26.90 25.03
C ILE A 84 -28.76 28.35 24.87
N ALA A 85 -28.80 28.87 23.63
CA ALA A 85 -29.29 30.22 23.38
C ALA A 85 -30.78 30.36 23.74
N GLU A 86 -31.59 29.35 23.41
CA GLU A 86 -33.00 29.32 23.76
C GLU A 86 -33.22 29.22 25.27
N LEU A 87 -32.45 28.37 25.95
CA LEU A 87 -32.47 28.24 27.41
C LEU A 87 -32.11 29.56 28.09
N ARG A 88 -31.06 30.26 27.64
CA ARG A 88 -30.70 31.60 28.15
C ARG A 88 -31.80 32.63 27.94
N ARG A 89 -32.48 32.60 26.77
CA ARG A 89 -33.62 33.47 26.48
C ARG A 89 -34.77 33.21 27.46
N LYS A 90 -35.13 31.95 27.70
CA LYS A 90 -36.19 31.57 28.64
C LYS A 90 -35.84 31.91 30.08
N ASP A 91 -34.59 31.70 30.49
CA ASP A 91 -34.10 32.09 31.81
C ASP A 91 -34.25 33.61 32.03
N THR A 92 -33.86 34.42 31.04
CA THR A 92 -34.04 35.88 31.10
C THR A 92 -35.53 36.27 31.22
N GLN A 93 -36.40 35.68 30.41
CA GLN A 93 -37.85 35.91 30.48
C GLN A 93 -38.43 35.50 31.85
N MET A 94 -37.93 34.40 32.43
CA MET A 94 -38.34 33.94 33.74
C MET A 94 -37.91 34.92 34.84
N GLN A 95 -36.69 35.46 34.76
CA GLN A 95 -36.21 36.50 35.68
C GLN A 95 -37.08 37.76 35.61
N GLU A 96 -37.44 38.23 34.41
CA GLU A 96 -38.34 39.38 34.25
C GLU A 96 -39.72 39.13 34.87
N LEU A 97 -40.27 37.92 34.70
CA LEU A 97 -41.56 37.55 35.27
C LEU A 97 -41.57 37.48 36.79
N LEU A 98 -40.49 37.01 37.41
CA LEU A 98 -40.34 36.99 38.87
C LEU A 98 -40.41 38.40 39.49
N HIS A 99 -40.00 39.43 38.75
CA HIS A 99 -40.02 40.82 39.20
C HIS A 99 -41.29 41.58 38.77
N SER A 100 -42.20 40.95 38.02
CA SER A 100 -43.44 41.58 37.56
C SER A 100 -44.44 41.72 38.70
N LYS A 101 -45.02 42.93 38.87
CA LYS A 101 -46.11 43.20 39.81
C LYS A 101 -47.51 42.98 39.22
N ASN A 102 -47.62 42.66 37.93
CA ASN A 102 -48.89 42.45 37.24
C ASN A 102 -49.21 40.95 37.11
N ASN A 103 -50.20 40.49 37.88
CA ASN A 103 -50.62 39.10 37.95
C ASN A 103 -51.20 38.54 36.64
N LEU A 104 -51.83 39.40 35.82
CA LEU A 104 -52.44 38.99 34.55
C LEU A 104 -51.38 38.75 33.47
N HIS A 105 -50.38 39.64 33.40
CA HIS A 105 -49.20 39.47 32.56
C HIS A 105 -48.36 38.25 32.99
N PHE A 106 -48.22 38.04 34.30
CA PHE A 106 -47.53 36.87 34.86
C PHE A 106 -48.13 35.56 34.35
N LEU A 107 -49.45 35.39 34.44
CA LEU A 107 -50.13 34.15 34.04
C LEU A 107 -49.99 33.86 32.53
N GLN A 108 -50.13 34.87 31.67
CA GLN A 108 -50.01 34.70 30.22
C GLN A 108 -48.58 34.36 29.79
N SER A 109 -47.59 35.08 30.31
CA SER A 109 -46.20 34.87 29.94
C SER A 109 -45.60 33.61 30.56
N PHE A 110 -46.03 33.23 31.77
CA PHE A 110 -45.60 31.98 32.40
C PHE A 110 -45.98 30.76 31.57
N GLN A 111 -47.23 30.70 31.05
CA GLN A 111 -47.67 29.61 30.16
C GLN A 111 -46.79 29.46 28.92
N SER A 112 -46.34 30.57 28.34
CA SER A 112 -45.47 30.56 27.15
C SER A 112 -44.05 30.08 27.48
N VAL A 113 -43.49 30.49 28.61
CA VAL A 113 -42.14 30.08 29.07
C VAL A 113 -42.12 28.63 29.56
N SER A 114 -43.19 28.19 30.24
CA SER A 114 -43.32 26.83 30.77
C SER A 114 -43.64 25.78 29.72
N ALA A 115 -43.94 26.18 28.48
CA ALA A 115 -44.20 25.24 27.39
C ALA A 115 -42.98 24.33 27.18
N ALA A 116 -43.17 23.04 27.42
CA ALA A 116 -42.12 22.03 27.29
C ALA A 116 -41.53 22.08 25.88
N HIS A 117 -40.21 22.23 25.79
CA HIS A 117 -39.47 22.00 24.56
C HIS A 117 -38.78 20.64 24.69
N GLY A 118 -38.94 19.79 23.69
CA GLY A 118 -38.23 18.52 23.64
C GLY A 118 -36.74 18.82 23.49
N PHE A 119 -35.99 18.72 24.59
CA PHE A 119 -34.53 18.77 24.54
C PHE A 119 -34.02 17.51 23.87
N ALA A 120 -33.11 17.66 22.91
CA ALA A 120 -32.55 16.52 22.23
C ALA A 120 -31.61 15.77 23.19
N ASP A 121 -31.83 14.46 23.37
CA ASP A 121 -30.93 13.64 24.18
C ASP A 121 -29.64 13.36 23.39
N PHE A 122 -28.58 14.11 23.69
CA PHE A 122 -27.27 13.98 23.05
C PHE A 122 -26.34 12.95 23.75
N ARG A 123 -26.84 12.15 24.70
CA ARG A 123 -26.00 11.37 25.64
C ARG A 123 -25.16 10.23 25.08
N THR A 124 -25.14 10.00 23.77
CA THR A 124 -24.38 8.87 23.21
C THR A 124 -23.51 9.27 22.02
N ILE A 125 -22.63 10.27 22.21
CA ILE A 125 -21.47 10.42 21.34
C ILE A 125 -20.40 9.44 21.84
N ASN A 126 -20.64 8.15 21.58
CA ASN A 126 -19.61 7.15 21.74
C ASN A 126 -18.60 7.35 20.61
N TYR A 127 -17.52 8.06 20.90
CA TYR A 127 -16.34 8.10 20.04
C TYR A 127 -15.89 6.66 19.88
N GLY A 128 -16.23 6.03 18.76
CA GLY A 128 -15.78 4.69 18.38
C GLY A 128 -14.26 4.66 18.49
N SER A 129 -13.82 4.25 19.68
CA SER A 129 -12.59 4.75 20.28
C SER A 129 -11.38 4.25 19.50
N SER A 130 -10.27 4.97 19.61
CA SER A 130 -8.85 4.58 19.44
C SER A 130 -8.54 3.12 19.05
N LEU A 131 -9.22 2.13 19.65
CA LEU A 131 -9.24 0.71 19.25
C LEU A 131 -9.43 0.46 17.74
N ALA A 132 -10.27 1.23 17.04
CA ALA A 132 -10.49 1.03 15.60
C ALA A 132 -9.23 1.34 14.77
N PHE A 133 -8.52 2.42 15.09
CA PHE A 133 -7.27 2.79 14.41
C PHE A 133 -6.11 1.86 14.80
N GLY A 134 -6.04 1.45 16.07
CA GLY A 134 -5.07 0.46 16.52
C GLY A 134 -5.18 -0.87 15.76
N ASN A 135 -6.42 -1.31 15.48
CA ASN A 135 -6.67 -2.51 14.68
C ASN A 135 -6.21 -2.35 13.23
N VAL A 136 -6.47 -1.19 12.59
CA VAL A 136 -6.03 -0.92 11.21
C VAL A 136 -4.50 -0.98 11.09
N LEU A 137 -3.77 -0.33 12.01
CA LEU A 137 -2.30 -0.34 11.99
C LEU A 137 -1.73 -1.73 12.27
N LYS A 138 -2.37 -2.48 13.16
CA LYS A 138 -2.00 -3.87 13.45
C LYS A 138 -2.18 -4.75 12.20
N THR A 139 -3.35 -4.69 11.55
CA THR A 139 -3.62 -5.45 10.32
C THR A 139 -2.68 -5.06 9.18
N LEU A 140 -2.31 -3.78 9.05
CA LEU A 140 -1.29 -3.36 8.09
C LEU A 140 0.11 -3.93 8.38
N SER A 141 0.48 -3.99 9.66
CA SER A 141 1.76 -4.57 10.08
C SER A 141 1.80 -6.06 9.79
N GLU A 142 0.71 -6.78 10.08
CA GLU A 142 0.55 -8.20 9.75
C GLU A 142 0.61 -8.44 8.24
N LEU A 143 -0.06 -7.59 7.44
CA LEU A 143 0.00 -7.66 5.97
C LEU A 143 1.43 -7.48 5.46
N ARG A 144 2.17 -6.49 5.98
CA ARG A 144 3.59 -6.28 5.63
C ARG A 144 4.41 -7.53 5.91
N ASP A 145 4.31 -8.07 7.12
CA ASP A 145 5.12 -9.21 7.55
C ASP A 145 4.81 -10.47 6.72
N GLN A 146 3.54 -10.68 6.35
CA GLN A 146 3.12 -11.75 5.46
C GLN A 146 3.67 -11.57 4.05
N LEU A 147 3.58 -10.36 3.48
CA LEU A 147 4.12 -10.06 2.16
C LEU A 147 5.63 -10.25 2.12
N GLU A 148 6.35 -9.74 3.12
CA GLU A 148 7.81 -9.88 3.20
C GLU A 148 8.23 -11.35 3.32
N THR A 149 7.53 -12.12 4.15
CA THR A 149 7.76 -13.57 4.26
C THR A 149 7.52 -14.29 2.94
N TYR A 150 6.43 -13.97 2.25
CA TYR A 150 6.08 -14.56 0.97
C TYR A 150 7.11 -14.22 -0.12
N ILE A 151 7.45 -12.94 -0.26
CA ILE A 151 8.46 -12.44 -1.19
C ILE A 151 9.79 -13.16 -0.94
N ASN A 152 10.26 -13.21 0.30
CA ASN A 152 11.51 -13.88 0.64
C ASN A 152 11.51 -15.37 0.28
N ASN A 153 10.37 -16.05 0.43
CA ASN A 153 10.25 -17.46 0.06
C ASN A 153 10.26 -17.67 -1.45
N GLU A 154 9.57 -16.83 -2.23
CA GLU A 154 9.59 -16.92 -3.70
C GLU A 154 10.97 -16.58 -4.26
N PHE A 155 11.65 -15.56 -3.72
CA PHE A 155 13.02 -15.22 -4.14
C PHE A 155 14.03 -16.34 -3.85
N LYS A 156 13.86 -17.10 -2.76
CA LYS A 156 14.67 -18.30 -2.52
C LYS A 156 14.47 -19.35 -3.62
N LYS A 157 13.23 -19.54 -4.10
CA LYS A 157 12.95 -20.49 -5.21
C LYS A 157 13.62 -20.02 -6.49
N ILE A 158 13.51 -18.73 -6.81
CA ILE A 158 14.15 -18.13 -8.00
C ILE A 158 15.68 -18.28 -7.92
N SER A 159 16.28 -17.98 -6.77
CA SER A 159 17.73 -18.10 -6.58
C SER A 159 18.24 -19.54 -6.72
N ASN A 160 17.39 -20.53 -6.42
CA ASN A 160 17.72 -21.95 -6.49
C ASN A 160 17.38 -22.57 -7.85
N GLN A 161 16.81 -21.82 -8.79
CA GLN A 161 16.61 -22.32 -10.15
C GLN A 161 17.96 -22.46 -10.86
N ASP A 162 18.13 -23.60 -11.52
CA ASP A 162 19.26 -23.85 -12.41
C ASP A 162 19.19 -22.92 -13.62
N VAL A 163 20.28 -22.19 -13.84
CA VAL A 163 20.51 -21.40 -15.04
C VAL A 163 21.34 -22.28 -15.97
N LEU A 164 20.66 -22.90 -16.94
CA LEU A 164 21.31 -23.81 -17.90
C LEU A 164 22.12 -23.00 -18.92
N PHE A 165 23.37 -22.66 -18.59
CA PHE A 165 24.31 -22.07 -19.56
C PHE A 165 25.64 -22.82 -19.56
N SER A 166 25.83 -23.64 -20.61
CA SER A 166 27.16 -24.15 -20.96
C SER A 166 27.51 -23.76 -22.39
N PHE A 167 28.57 -22.96 -22.51
CA PHE A 167 29.28 -22.72 -23.76
C PHE A 167 30.58 -23.56 -23.87
N ALA A 168 30.80 -24.50 -22.93
CA ALA A 168 32.02 -25.29 -22.84
C ALA A 168 31.71 -26.80 -22.86
N PRO A 169 32.38 -27.59 -23.71
CA PRO A 169 32.12 -29.03 -23.81
C PRO A 169 32.42 -29.82 -22.52
N ASP A 170 33.24 -29.28 -21.60
CA ASP A 170 33.72 -29.99 -20.40
C ASP A 170 33.44 -29.25 -19.05
N SER A 171 32.50 -28.30 -19.02
CA SER A 171 32.08 -27.59 -17.79
C SER A 171 30.84 -28.26 -17.18
N PRO A 172 30.64 -28.22 -15.84
CA PRO A 172 29.37 -28.63 -15.22
C PRO A 172 28.19 -28.00 -15.96
N SER A 173 27.20 -28.83 -16.28
CA SER A 173 26.09 -28.53 -17.18
C SER A 173 25.01 -27.62 -16.59
N SER A 174 25.09 -27.28 -15.30
CA SER A 174 24.20 -26.33 -14.64
C SER A 174 24.94 -25.52 -13.58
N PHE A 175 24.61 -24.23 -13.51
CA PHE A 175 24.98 -23.34 -12.40
C PHE A 175 23.70 -22.67 -11.92
N THR A 176 23.57 -22.41 -10.62
CA THR A 176 22.43 -21.64 -10.09
C THR A 176 22.70 -20.14 -10.17
N PHE A 177 21.67 -19.30 -10.05
CA PHE A 177 21.86 -17.85 -9.87
C PHE A 177 22.77 -17.53 -8.67
N ALA A 178 22.69 -18.33 -7.61
CA ALA A 178 23.57 -18.18 -6.44
C ALA A 178 25.05 -18.41 -6.78
N ASP A 179 25.37 -19.30 -7.72
CA ASP A 179 26.74 -19.56 -8.17
C ASP A 179 27.30 -18.41 -9.02
N LEU A 180 26.44 -17.78 -9.83
CA LEU A 180 26.75 -16.56 -10.60
C LEU A 180 26.99 -15.34 -9.70
N VAL A 181 26.20 -15.16 -8.64
CA VAL A 181 26.37 -14.05 -7.68
C VAL A 181 27.68 -14.20 -6.88
N LYS A 182 28.07 -15.43 -6.54
CA LYS A 182 29.34 -15.72 -5.85
C LYS A 182 30.55 -15.50 -6.76
N SER A 183 30.45 -15.86 -8.05
CA SER A 183 31.56 -15.74 -9.01
C SER A 183 31.76 -14.30 -9.52
N SER A 184 30.71 -13.47 -9.55
CA SER A 184 30.77 -12.06 -9.97
C SER A 184 31.34 -11.09 -8.92
N GLY A 185 31.88 -11.58 -7.80
CA GLY A 185 32.50 -10.72 -6.78
C GLY A 185 31.50 -10.04 -5.83
N GLY A 186 30.28 -10.58 -5.71
CA GLY A 186 29.34 -10.20 -4.66
C GLY A 186 28.48 -8.99 -4.99
N ILE A 187 27.52 -9.15 -5.92
CA ILE A 187 26.33 -8.30 -5.90
C ILE A 187 25.43 -8.83 -4.77
N SER A 188 25.59 -8.28 -3.57
CA SER A 188 24.74 -8.64 -2.44
C SER A 188 23.32 -8.10 -2.70
N PHE A 189 22.43 -8.93 -3.20
CA PHE A 189 20.99 -8.62 -3.26
C PHE A 189 20.31 -8.63 -1.87
N ILE A 190 21.09 -8.77 -0.80
CA ILE A 190 20.58 -8.82 0.58
C ILE A 190 21.49 -7.97 1.46
N LYS A 191 21.20 -6.67 1.56
CA LYS A 191 21.29 -5.83 2.77
C LYS A 191 21.19 -4.35 2.40
N LYS A 192 20.03 -3.75 2.63
CA LYS A 192 19.95 -2.47 3.33
C LYS A 192 18.60 -2.34 4.01
#